data_AF-A0A940M650-F1
#
_entry.id   AF-A0A940M650-F1
#
_cell.length_a   1.000
_cell.length_b   1.000
_cell.length_c   1.000
_cell.angle_alpha   90.00
_cell.angle_beta   90.00
_cell.angle_gamma   90.00
#
_symmetry.space_group_name_H-M   'P 1'
#
loop_
_entity.id
_entity.type
_entity.pdbx_description
1 polymer ?
#
loop_
_entity_poly.entity_id
_entity_poly.type
_entity_poly.pdbx_seq_one_letter_code
_entity_poly.pdbx_strand_id
1 'polypeptide(L)'
;MMMTIRDSAARHLAAGGEDLGELARLVEQDTDKPASRSVLSGYRSRFRRHGADWVDAERARRRRWRVENPEADREATRRWHVGNPARKLLGSCRSSAKARGHQCILTIEMIEEMLVPMTCSATGLPLTWEHMGSSKANPWAPSIDRLDCAKGYVPGNVRVVCWAFNQMRGDFPDEVIVALAKALAARAP
;
A
#
# COMPACT_ATOMS: atom_id res chain seq x y z
N MET A 1 -14.71 11.87 1.75
CA MET A 1 -13.50 11.33 1.07
C MET A 1 -12.77 12.51 0.48
N MET A 2 -11.51 12.78 0.89
CA MET A 2 -10.74 13.86 0.26
C MET A 2 -10.65 13.60 -1.25
N MET A 3 -10.95 14.64 -2.03
CA MET A 3 -10.90 14.61 -3.48
C MET A 3 -9.45 14.39 -3.93
N THR A 4 -9.23 13.70 -5.06
CA THR A 4 -7.86 13.64 -5.60
C THR A 4 -7.53 14.94 -6.32
N ILE A 5 -6.24 15.27 -6.43
CA ILE A 5 -5.75 16.42 -7.22
C ILE A 5 -6.35 16.41 -8.64
N ARG A 6 -6.46 15.22 -9.25
CA ARG A 6 -7.06 15.06 -10.58
C ARG A 6 -8.55 15.38 -10.61
N ASP A 7 -9.30 14.86 -9.65
CA ASP A 7 -10.75 15.04 -9.61
C ASP A 7 -11.10 16.50 -9.28
N SER A 8 -10.36 17.14 -8.36
CA SER A 8 -10.49 18.56 -8.05
C SER A 8 -10.16 19.41 -9.29
N ALA A 9 -9.03 19.15 -9.96
CA ALA A 9 -8.67 19.88 -11.17
C ALA A 9 -9.71 19.72 -12.28
N ALA A 10 -10.26 18.51 -12.46
CA ALA A 10 -11.31 18.26 -13.45
C ALA A 10 -12.58 19.06 -13.16
N ARG A 11 -12.99 19.14 -11.89
CA ARG A 11 -14.14 19.93 -11.44
C ARG A 11 -13.95 21.42 -11.74
N HIS A 12 -12.81 21.99 -11.38
CA HIS A 12 -12.54 23.42 -11.57
C HIS A 12 -12.36 23.80 -13.05
N LEU A 13 -11.74 22.92 -13.85
CA LEU A 13 -11.67 23.10 -15.31
C LEU A 13 -13.07 23.08 -15.94
N ALA A 14 -13.95 22.18 -15.50
CA ALA A 14 -15.33 22.14 -15.97
C ALA A 14 -16.15 23.38 -15.56
N ALA A 15 -15.75 24.07 -14.48
CA ALA A 15 -16.32 25.35 -14.04
C ALA A 15 -15.71 26.58 -14.75
N GLY A 16 -14.80 26.38 -15.72
CA GLY A 16 -14.15 27.45 -16.48
C GLY A 16 -12.81 27.94 -15.93
N GLY A 17 -12.29 27.33 -14.86
CA GLY A 17 -11.01 27.70 -14.22
C GLY A 17 -9.78 27.21 -15.00
N GLU A 18 -9.48 27.86 -16.13
CA GLU A 18 -8.35 27.49 -17.00
C GLU A 18 -7.02 28.20 -16.68
N ASP A 19 -7.02 29.22 -15.83
CA ASP A 19 -5.78 29.81 -15.31
C ASP A 19 -5.07 28.82 -14.38
N LEU A 20 -3.80 28.54 -14.66
CA LEU A 20 -3.06 27.51 -13.92
C LEU A 20 -2.68 27.95 -12.51
N GLY A 21 -2.59 29.25 -12.22
CA GLY A 21 -2.27 29.76 -10.89
C GLY A 21 -3.49 29.70 -9.97
N GLU A 22 -4.65 30.09 -10.48
CA GLU A 22 -5.94 29.91 -9.81
C GLU A 22 -6.27 28.43 -9.60
N LEU A 23 -6.14 27.61 -10.64
CA LEU A 23 -6.37 26.18 -10.57
C LEU A 23 -5.48 25.50 -9.52
N ALA A 24 -4.22 25.92 -9.39
CA ALA A 24 -3.31 25.39 -8.36
C ALA A 24 -3.81 25.71 -6.94
N ARG A 25 -4.23 26.97 -6.71
CA ARG A 25 -4.78 27.40 -5.40
C ARG A 25 -6.04 26.62 -5.04
N LEU A 26 -6.96 26.47 -5.98
CA LEU A 26 -8.22 25.75 -5.78
C LEU A 26 -8.00 24.25 -5.51
N VAL A 27 -7.06 23.63 -6.23
CA VAL A 27 -6.69 22.22 -6.02
C VAL A 27 -6.04 22.00 -4.66
N GLU A 28 -5.16 22.92 -4.24
CA GLU A 28 -4.54 22.83 -2.92
C GLU A 28 -5.58 22.98 -1.80
N GLN A 29 -6.52 23.93 -1.94
CA GLN A 29 -7.64 24.10 -1.01
C GLN A 29 -8.54 22.86 -0.89
N ASP A 30 -8.80 22.15 -1.99
CA ASP A 30 -9.66 20.97 -1.98
C ASP A 30 -8.97 19.71 -1.42
N THR A 31 -7.64 19.64 -1.53
CA THR A 31 -6.90 18.38 -1.36
C THR A 31 -5.80 18.43 -0.31
N ASP A 32 -5.57 19.60 0.30
CA ASP A 32 -4.45 19.92 1.19
C ASP A 32 -3.08 19.57 0.58
N LYS A 33 -3.01 19.51 -0.76
CA LYS A 33 -1.82 19.08 -1.50
C LYS A 33 -1.57 20.01 -2.68
N PRO A 34 -0.35 20.58 -2.78
CA PRO A 34 -0.02 21.41 -3.92
C PRO A 34 0.10 20.56 -5.19
N ALA A 35 -0.33 21.13 -6.31
CA ALA A 35 -0.16 20.55 -7.64
C ALA A 35 0.80 21.41 -8.47
N SER A 36 1.78 20.78 -9.12
CA SER A 36 2.73 21.54 -9.93
C SER A 36 2.07 22.08 -11.20
N ARG A 37 2.56 23.23 -11.68
CA ARG A 37 2.07 23.86 -12.92
C ARG A 37 2.14 22.91 -14.13
N SER A 38 3.18 22.07 -14.20
CA SER A 38 3.32 21.06 -15.26
C SER A 38 2.20 20.01 -15.21
N VAL A 39 1.86 19.51 -14.02
CA VAL A 39 0.76 18.57 -13.81
C VAL A 39 -0.57 19.18 -14.26
N LEU A 40 -0.87 20.40 -13.80
CA LEU A 40 -2.12 21.10 -14.11
C LEU A 40 -2.22 21.45 -15.60
N SER A 41 -1.11 21.86 -16.23
CA SER A 41 -1.05 22.07 -17.68
C SER A 41 -1.41 20.79 -18.44
N GLY A 42 -0.90 19.65 -17.98
CA GLY A 42 -1.26 18.35 -18.54
C GLY A 42 -2.75 18.00 -18.36
N TYR A 43 -3.37 18.34 -17.24
CA TYR A 43 -4.81 18.14 -17.03
C TYR A 43 -5.64 19.04 -17.92
N ARG A 44 -5.31 20.34 -17.99
CA ARG A 44 -5.97 21.29 -18.88
C ARG A 44 -5.90 20.85 -20.35
N SER A 45 -4.75 20.35 -20.81
CA SER A 45 -4.59 19.82 -22.16
C SER A 45 -5.52 18.62 -22.44
N ARG A 46 -5.65 17.70 -21.48
CA ARG A 46 -6.59 16.56 -21.60
C ARG A 46 -8.05 17.03 -21.58
N PHE A 47 -8.38 17.97 -20.70
CA PHE A 47 -9.71 18.58 -20.63
C PHE A 47 -10.08 19.26 -21.96
N ARG A 48 -9.19 20.08 -22.54
CA ARG A 48 -9.42 20.70 -23.86
C ARG A 48 -9.64 19.69 -24.98
N ARG A 49 -9.03 18.51 -24.89
CA ARG A 49 -9.16 17.45 -25.90
C ARG A 49 -10.42 16.60 -25.73
N HIS A 50 -10.83 16.32 -24.50
CA HIS A 50 -11.85 15.32 -24.19
C HIS A 50 -13.05 15.88 -23.40
N GLY A 51 -13.09 17.19 -23.15
CA GLY A 51 -14.14 17.85 -22.39
C GLY A 51 -14.17 17.40 -20.92
N ALA A 52 -15.36 17.50 -20.31
CA ALA A 52 -15.60 17.12 -18.92
C ALA A 52 -15.28 15.65 -18.62
N ASP A 53 -15.41 14.77 -19.61
CA ASP A 53 -15.25 13.32 -19.44
C ASP A 53 -13.79 12.83 -19.53
N TRP A 54 -12.82 13.74 -19.62
CA TRP A 54 -11.40 13.38 -19.83
C TRP A 54 -10.84 12.46 -18.75
N VAL A 55 -11.31 12.60 -17.50
CA VAL A 55 -10.90 11.75 -16.38
C VAL A 55 -11.37 10.31 -16.60
N ASP A 56 -12.63 10.14 -17.01
CA ASP A 56 -13.22 8.82 -17.22
C ASP A 56 -12.68 8.17 -18.49
N ALA A 57 -12.44 8.94 -19.55
CA ALA A 57 -11.73 8.48 -20.74
C ALA A 57 -10.33 7.93 -20.39
N GLU A 58 -9.58 8.62 -19.51
CA GLU A 58 -8.26 8.17 -19.07
C GLU A 58 -8.33 6.92 -18.18
N ARG A 59 -9.30 6.86 -17.25
CA ARG A 59 -9.54 5.67 -16.40
C ARG A 59 -9.93 4.46 -17.25
N ALA A 60 -10.82 4.63 -18.22
CA ALA A 60 -11.25 3.59 -19.14
C ALA A 60 -10.08 3.06 -19.98
N ARG A 61 -9.26 3.97 -20.54
CA ARG A 61 -8.03 3.60 -21.25
C ARG A 61 -7.09 2.80 -20.38
N ARG A 62 -6.83 3.23 -19.14
CA ARG A 62 -5.94 2.52 -18.20
C ARG A 62 -6.50 1.15 -17.82
N ARG A 63 -7.83 1.04 -17.65
CA ARG A 63 -8.50 -0.23 -17.37
C ARG A 63 -8.34 -1.20 -18.55
N ARG A 64 -8.57 -0.74 -19.78
CA ARG A 64 -8.36 -1.54 -21.00
C ARG A 64 -6.92 -2.03 -21.12
N TRP A 65 -5.96 -1.13 -20.95
CA TRP A 65 -4.53 -1.49 -21.01
C TRP A 65 -4.16 -2.61 -20.03
N ARG A 66 -4.66 -2.59 -18.79
CA ARG A 66 -4.41 -3.67 -17.81
C ARG A 66 -5.01 -5.02 -18.21
N VAL A 67 -6.18 -5.01 -18.84
CA VAL A 67 -6.85 -6.23 -19.31
C VAL A 67 -6.13 -6.80 -20.53
N GLU A 68 -5.69 -5.92 -21.44
CA GLU A 68 -4.96 -6.28 -22.67
C GLU A 68 -3.50 -6.67 -22.39
N ASN A 69 -2.90 -6.17 -21.30
CA ASN A 69 -1.47 -6.35 -20.98
C ASN A 69 -1.26 -6.89 -19.55
N PRO A 70 -1.86 -8.03 -19.17
CA PRO A 70 -1.85 -8.52 -17.80
C PRO A 70 -0.45 -8.87 -17.31
N GLU A 71 0.43 -9.38 -18.18
CA GLU A 71 1.82 -9.72 -17.82
C GLU A 71 2.66 -8.47 -17.56
N ALA A 72 2.55 -7.45 -18.42
CA ALA A 72 3.25 -6.19 -18.23
C ALA A 72 2.79 -5.46 -16.96
N ASP A 73 1.49 -5.49 -16.64
CA ASP A 73 0.94 -4.93 -15.41
C ASP A 73 1.46 -5.66 -14.17
N ARG A 74 1.49 -7.00 -14.20
CA ARG A 74 2.06 -7.82 -13.12
C ARG A 74 3.54 -7.57 -12.93
N GLU A 75 4.31 -7.49 -14.00
CA GLU A 75 5.76 -7.24 -13.97
C GLU A 75 6.07 -5.83 -13.44
N ALA A 76 5.35 -4.81 -13.90
CA ALA A 76 5.48 -3.45 -13.39
C ALA A 76 5.14 -3.39 -11.88
N THR A 77 4.07 -4.08 -11.47
CA THR A 77 3.68 -4.19 -10.05
C THR A 77 4.75 -4.89 -9.23
N ARG A 78 5.28 -6.02 -9.73
CA ARG A 78 6.36 -6.78 -9.08
C ARG A 78 7.60 -5.92 -8.91
N ARG A 79 8.03 -5.23 -9.96
CA ARG A 79 9.19 -4.31 -9.93
C ARG A 79 8.99 -3.19 -8.92
N TRP A 80 7.80 -2.60 -8.88
CA TRP A 80 7.48 -1.57 -7.91
C TRP A 80 7.56 -2.10 -6.47
N HIS A 81 7.02 -3.29 -6.20
CA HIS A 81 7.10 -3.92 -4.88
C HIS A 81 8.54 -4.22 -4.45
N VAL A 82 9.36 -4.75 -5.36
CA VAL A 82 10.78 -5.05 -5.07
C VAL A 82 11.56 -3.77 -4.77
N GLY A 83 11.33 -2.70 -5.54
CA GLY A 83 12.01 -1.42 -5.31
C GLY A 83 11.44 -0.59 -4.15
N ASN A 84 10.28 -0.94 -3.60
CA ASN A 84 9.57 -0.15 -2.59
C ASN A 84 8.93 -1.02 -1.49
N PRO A 85 9.68 -1.92 -0.84
CA PRO A 85 9.12 -2.88 0.11
C PRO A 85 8.44 -2.20 1.31
N ALA A 86 9.09 -1.19 1.91
CA ALA A 86 8.54 -0.45 3.03
C ALA A 86 7.25 0.31 2.68
N ARG A 87 7.19 0.93 1.49
CA ARG A 87 5.96 1.59 1.00
C ARG A 87 4.83 0.60 0.79
N LYS A 88 5.13 -0.58 0.25
CA LYS A 88 4.14 -1.65 0.09
C LYS A 88 3.60 -2.11 1.45
N LEU A 89 4.48 -2.37 2.41
CA LEU A 89 4.08 -2.76 3.77
C LEU A 89 3.26 -1.67 4.47
N LEU A 90 3.67 -0.41 4.37
CA LEU A 90 2.92 0.72 4.92
C LEU A 90 1.53 0.84 4.31
N GLY A 91 1.41 0.65 2.99
CA GLY A 91 0.13 0.64 2.29
C GLY A 91 -0.81 -0.45 2.81
N SER A 92 -0.28 -1.65 3.05
CA SER A 92 -1.03 -2.74 3.68
C SER A 92 -1.46 -2.39 5.11
N CYS A 93 -0.57 -1.83 5.93
CA CYS A 93 -0.88 -1.40 7.30
C CYS A 93 -1.99 -0.35 7.31
N ARG A 94 -1.90 0.69 6.48
CA ARG A 94 -2.91 1.75 6.37
C ARG A 94 -4.27 1.22 5.95
N SER A 95 -4.30 0.33 4.95
CA SER A 95 -5.53 -0.28 4.47
C SER A 95 -6.17 -1.16 5.55
N SER A 96 -5.35 -1.97 6.22
CA SER A 96 -5.75 -2.83 7.33
C SER A 96 -6.28 -2.06 8.53
N ALA A 97 -5.61 -0.96 8.90
CA ALA A 97 -6.00 -0.07 9.98
C ALA A 97 -7.34 0.60 9.69
N LYS A 98 -7.48 1.16 8.49
CA LYS A 98 -8.72 1.81 8.03
C LYS A 98 -9.91 0.83 8.08
N ALA A 99 -9.73 -0.39 7.59
CA ALA A 99 -10.79 -1.40 7.57
C ALA A 99 -11.28 -1.79 8.98
N ARG A 100 -10.44 -1.60 10.00
CA ARG A 100 -10.72 -1.98 11.40
C ARG A 100 -10.94 -0.77 12.33
N GLY A 101 -10.97 0.45 11.79
CA GLY A 101 -11.11 1.67 12.61
C GLY A 101 -9.89 1.97 13.51
N HIS A 102 -8.70 1.48 13.15
CA HIS A 102 -7.47 1.73 13.90
C HIS A 102 -6.61 2.82 13.26
N GLN A 103 -5.76 3.43 14.08
CA GLN A 103 -4.74 4.37 13.62
C GLN A 103 -3.55 3.63 12.97
N CYS A 104 -2.91 4.28 12.00
CA CYS A 104 -1.60 3.88 11.48
C CYS A 104 -0.71 5.12 11.43
N ILE A 105 0.27 5.20 12.33
CA ILE A 105 1.24 6.31 12.41
C ILE A 105 2.67 5.88 12.06
N LEU A 106 2.84 4.66 11.56
CA LEU A 106 4.13 4.23 11.03
C LEU A 106 4.55 5.11 9.85
N THR A 107 5.83 5.44 9.80
CA THR A 107 6.46 6.11 8.66
C THR A 107 7.14 5.07 7.76
N ILE A 108 7.66 5.51 6.61
CA ILE A 108 8.40 4.62 5.70
C ILE A 108 9.72 4.24 6.36
N GLU A 109 10.39 5.23 6.95
CA GLU A 109 11.70 5.14 7.60
C GLU A 109 11.65 4.16 8.77
N MET A 110 10.61 4.23 9.60
CA MET A 110 10.39 3.25 10.68
C MET A 110 10.30 1.81 10.14
N ILE A 111 9.63 1.60 9.00
CA ILE A 111 9.50 0.27 8.40
C ILE A 111 10.82 -0.18 7.78
N GLU A 112 11.58 0.73 7.15
CA GLU A 112 12.91 0.43 6.62
C GLU A 112 13.86 -0.01 7.74
N GLU A 113 13.90 0.71 8.86
CA GLU A 113 14.68 0.35 10.05
C GLU A 113 14.30 -1.03 10.59
N MET A 114 12.99 -1.30 10.75
CA MET A 114 12.51 -2.61 11.21
C MET A 114 12.85 -3.76 10.24
N LEU A 115 13.04 -3.47 8.95
CA LEU A 115 13.39 -4.48 7.93
C LEU A 115 14.88 -4.81 7.87
N VAL A 116 15.77 -3.94 8.36
CA VAL A 116 17.23 -4.12 8.28
C VAL A 116 17.71 -5.52 8.68
N PRO A 117 17.22 -6.14 9.78
CA PRO A 117 17.70 -7.46 10.17
C PRO A 117 17.32 -8.60 9.21
N MET A 118 16.31 -8.38 8.35
CA MET A 118 15.70 -9.41 7.48
C MET A 118 15.47 -10.75 8.20
N THR A 119 15.05 -10.66 9.45
CA THR A 119 14.84 -11.80 10.36
C THR A 119 13.49 -11.65 11.04
N CYS A 120 12.73 -12.74 11.11
CA CYS A 120 11.42 -12.76 11.77
C CYS A 120 11.60 -12.53 13.28
N SER A 121 11.05 -11.43 13.82
CA SER A 121 11.17 -11.11 15.24
C SER A 121 10.49 -12.12 16.16
N ALA A 122 9.52 -12.90 15.66
CA ALA A 122 8.81 -13.90 16.46
C ALA A 122 9.50 -15.28 16.46
N THR A 123 10.14 -15.67 15.35
CA THR A 123 10.67 -17.04 15.18
C THR A 123 12.18 -17.11 15.02
N GLY A 124 12.85 -15.97 14.76
CA GLY A 124 14.27 -15.94 14.42
C GLY A 124 14.61 -16.47 13.01
N LEU A 125 13.61 -16.89 12.22
CA LEU A 125 13.83 -17.39 10.86
C LEU A 125 14.18 -16.25 9.90
N PRO A 126 15.06 -16.50 8.90
CA PRO A 126 15.37 -15.51 7.88
C PRO A 126 14.13 -15.16 7.06
N LEU A 127 14.01 -13.89 6.70
CA LEU A 127 12.98 -13.39 5.80
C LEU A 127 13.57 -13.25 4.40
N THR A 128 12.72 -13.45 3.39
CA THR A 128 13.13 -13.24 2.00
C THR A 128 11.98 -12.72 1.15
N TRP A 129 12.29 -11.85 0.20
CA TRP A 129 11.34 -11.40 -0.82
C TRP A 129 11.19 -12.43 -1.95
N GLU A 130 12.18 -13.32 -2.10
CA GLU A 130 12.21 -14.35 -3.12
C GLU A 130 11.24 -15.49 -2.77
N HIS A 131 10.55 -15.98 -3.78
CA HIS A 131 9.56 -17.04 -3.64
C HIS A 131 9.87 -18.16 -4.63
N MET A 132 10.44 -19.26 -4.12
CA MET A 132 10.76 -20.45 -4.92
C MET A 132 9.81 -21.63 -4.66
N GLY A 133 8.77 -21.41 -3.86
CA GLY A 133 7.80 -22.45 -3.49
C GLY A 133 6.63 -22.59 -4.47
N SER A 134 5.90 -23.70 -4.35
CA SER A 134 4.67 -23.97 -5.12
C SER A 134 3.44 -23.18 -4.64
N SER A 135 3.49 -22.55 -3.47
CA SER A 135 2.39 -21.75 -2.93
C SER A 135 2.19 -20.47 -3.74
N LYS A 136 0.97 -19.92 -3.73
CA LYS A 136 0.70 -18.61 -4.37
C LYS A 136 1.34 -17.43 -3.62
N ALA A 137 1.50 -17.58 -2.30
CA ALA A 137 2.09 -16.58 -1.42
C ALA A 137 3.43 -17.08 -0.88
N ASN A 138 4.36 -16.14 -0.67
CA ASN A 138 5.64 -16.43 -0.06
C ASN A 138 5.51 -16.54 1.46
N PRO A 139 5.71 -17.73 2.08
CA PRO A 139 5.62 -17.89 3.52
C PRO A 139 6.67 -17.09 4.29
N TRP A 140 7.81 -16.80 3.66
CA TRP A 140 8.97 -16.15 4.27
C TRP A 140 9.04 -14.64 4.00
N ALA A 141 8.06 -14.09 3.28
CA ALA A 141 8.00 -12.66 3.03
C ALA A 141 7.83 -11.87 4.34
N PRO A 142 8.55 -10.75 4.51
CA PRO A 142 8.30 -9.82 5.61
C PRO A 142 6.84 -9.36 5.66
N SER A 143 6.29 -9.35 6.87
CA SER A 143 4.96 -8.87 7.20
C SER A 143 5.00 -8.04 8.47
N ILE A 144 4.21 -6.97 8.54
CA ILE A 144 4.04 -6.19 9.77
C ILE A 144 2.90 -6.81 10.60
N ASP A 145 3.26 -7.26 11.79
CA ASP A 145 2.38 -7.87 12.78
C ASP A 145 2.15 -6.90 13.95
N ARG A 146 0.95 -6.93 14.55
CA ARG A 146 0.57 -6.05 15.67
C ARG A 146 0.66 -6.82 16.97
N LEU A 147 1.52 -6.43 17.90
CA LEU A 147 1.70 -7.14 19.18
C LEU A 147 0.38 -7.27 19.93
N ASP A 148 -0.34 -6.16 20.08
CA ASP A 148 -1.72 -6.12 20.59
C ASP A 148 -2.68 -5.80 19.44
N CYS A 149 -3.56 -6.76 19.12
CA CYS A 149 -4.53 -6.65 18.04
C CYS A 149 -5.70 -5.69 18.34
N ALA A 150 -5.89 -5.29 19.60
CA ALA A 150 -6.85 -4.22 19.98
C ALA A 150 -6.31 -2.82 19.63
N LYS A 151 -5.00 -2.70 19.39
CA LYS A 151 -4.32 -1.44 19.04
C LYS A 151 -4.05 -1.35 17.54
N GLY A 152 -3.70 -0.14 17.11
CA GLY A 152 -3.34 0.18 15.73
C GLY A 152 -1.90 -0.13 15.37
N TYR A 153 -1.51 0.29 14.17
CA TYR A 153 -0.13 0.23 13.68
C TYR A 153 0.62 1.46 14.18
N VAL A 154 1.14 1.37 15.40
CA VAL A 154 1.85 2.45 16.09
C VAL A 154 3.22 1.97 16.57
N PRO A 155 4.22 2.86 16.71
CA PRO A 155 5.51 2.53 17.32
C PRO A 155 5.30 1.84 18.68
N GLY A 156 6.08 0.79 18.93
CA GLY A 156 5.95 -0.03 20.14
C GLY A 156 4.83 -1.08 20.13
N ASN A 157 3.93 -1.07 19.13
CA ASN A 157 2.88 -2.09 18.97
C ASN A 157 3.06 -2.97 17.72
N VAL A 158 4.19 -2.87 17.02
CA VAL A 158 4.41 -3.62 15.78
C VAL A 158 5.77 -4.30 15.77
N ARG A 159 5.86 -5.39 15.01
CA ARG A 159 7.10 -6.12 14.72
C ARG A 159 7.08 -6.65 13.29
N VAL A 160 8.25 -6.98 12.77
CA VAL A 160 8.37 -7.67 11.48
C VAL A 160 8.43 -9.17 11.71
N VAL A 161 7.58 -9.92 11.03
CA VAL A 161 7.53 -11.39 11.08
C VAL A 161 7.43 -11.97 9.69
N CYS A 162 7.62 -13.29 9.54
CA CYS A 162 7.32 -13.96 8.29
C CYS A 162 5.80 -14.02 8.06
N TRP A 163 5.37 -13.93 6.80
CA TRP A 163 3.96 -13.94 6.43
C TRP A 163 3.24 -15.19 6.94
N ALA A 164 3.89 -16.37 6.91
CA ALA A 164 3.32 -17.61 7.41
C ALA A 164 3.00 -17.54 8.91
N PHE A 165 3.91 -17.00 9.72
CA PHE A 165 3.67 -16.80 11.16
C PHE A 165 2.50 -15.85 11.38
N ASN A 166 2.49 -14.68 10.71
CA ASN A 166 1.41 -13.71 10.87
C ASN A 166 0.04 -14.30 10.49
N GLN A 167 0.01 -15.11 9.43
CA GLN A 167 -1.21 -15.76 8.99
C GLN A 167 -1.69 -16.84 9.96
N MET A 168 -0.77 -17.62 10.53
CA MET A 168 -1.10 -18.61 11.55
C MET A 168 -1.54 -17.94 12.87
N ARG A 169 -0.90 -16.83 13.26
CA ARG A 169 -1.22 -16.07 14.46
C ARG A 169 -2.62 -15.47 14.41
N GLY A 170 -2.99 -14.83 13.30
CA GLY A 170 -4.28 -14.16 13.20
C GLY A 170 -4.43 -13.09 14.29
N ASP A 171 -5.50 -13.19 15.09
CA ASP A 171 -5.77 -12.37 16.27
C ASP A 171 -5.49 -13.08 17.60
N PHE A 172 -4.95 -14.29 17.55
CA PHE A 172 -4.55 -15.03 18.76
C PHE A 172 -3.31 -14.40 19.41
N PRO A 173 -3.15 -14.57 20.72
CA PRO A 173 -1.92 -14.21 21.40
C PRO A 173 -0.82 -15.25 21.07
N ASP A 174 0.45 -14.86 21.20
CA ASP A 174 1.60 -15.67 20.76
C ASP A 174 1.66 -17.04 21.44
N GLU A 175 1.15 -17.14 22.67
CA GLU A 175 1.12 -18.36 23.49
C GLU A 175 0.36 -19.50 22.79
N VAL A 176 -0.71 -19.17 22.05
CA VAL A 176 -1.47 -20.16 21.27
C VAL A 176 -0.58 -20.75 20.18
N ILE A 177 0.19 -19.90 19.52
CA ILE A 177 1.08 -20.32 18.43
C ILE A 177 2.25 -21.13 18.95
N VAL A 178 2.82 -20.74 20.09
CA VAL A 178 3.87 -21.50 20.77
C VAL A 178 3.36 -22.88 21.19
N ALA A 179 2.17 -22.97 21.78
CA ALA A 179 1.57 -24.25 22.17
C ALA A 179 1.33 -25.17 20.96
N LEU A 180 0.79 -24.61 19.86
CA LEU A 180 0.56 -25.33 18.62
C LEU A 180 1.89 -25.84 18.02
N ALA A 181 2.90 -24.97 17.93
CA ALA A 181 4.21 -25.34 17.39
C ALA A 181 4.87 -26.46 18.18
N LYS A 182 4.81 -26.42 19.52
CA LYS A 182 5.34 -27.49 20.39
C LYS A 182 4.60 -28.80 20.18
N ALA A 183 3.27 -28.78 20.12
CA ALA A 183 2.46 -29.97 19.91
C ALA A 183 2.71 -30.61 18.53
N LEU A 184 2.87 -29.79 17.49
CA LEU A 184 3.23 -30.25 16.14
C LEU A 184 4.65 -30.84 16.12
N ALA A 185 5.63 -30.15 16.69
CA ALA A 185 7.01 -30.64 16.74
C ALA A 185 7.14 -31.97 17.48
N ALA A 186 6.39 -32.17 18.58
CA ALA A 186 6.35 -33.43 19.31
C ALA A 186 5.75 -34.61 18.52
N ARG A 187 5.05 -34.32 17.42
CA ARG A 187 4.46 -35.31 16.50
C ARG A 187 5.15 -35.34 15.13
N ALA A 188 6.22 -34.57 14.94
CA ALA A 188 6.95 -34.57 13.69
C ALA A 188 7.60 -35.95 13.49
N PRO A 189 7.47 -36.55 12.28
CA PRO A 189 8.06 -37.85 11.97
C PRO A 189 9.59 -37.81 11.94
#